data_AF-A0A2T7G1Z7-F1
#
_entry.id   AF-A0A2T7G1Z7-F1
#
_cell.length_a   1.000
_cell.length_b   1.000
_cell.length_c   1.000
_cell.angle_alpha   90.00
_cell.angle_beta   90.00
_cell.angle_gamma   90.00
#
_symmetry.space_group_name_H-M   'P 1'
#
loop_
_entity.id
_entity.type
_entity.pdbx_description
1 polymer ?
#
loop_
_entity_poly.entity_id
_entity_poly.type
_entity_poly.pdbx_seq_one_letter_code
_entity_poly.pdbx_strand_id
1 'polypeptide(L)'
;MILRVRLDKIEVSDFKRIQTLEIELKPMTALVGGNTSGKSSALQAAQLGVSILQALFRGYRKNGTPEFSTTVANDVVLFRPTEHLLDLRRGGAATQNNGFSVQYSGVDLDTGAEKTLKIEIRRGKNANIAITREGDEDLAVVLASDEQPFSILTPGLSGISMREEWRTKAAMDAAVMHGDANLYLRTVLDHLFKRDLDENGGAKVGRGSGGMSLLRAA
;
A
#
# COMPACT_ATOMS: atom_id res chain seq x y z
N MET A 1 7.60 6.14 22.64
CA MET A 1 7.06 4.76 22.66
C MET A 1 6.09 4.67 21.49
N ILE A 2 6.23 3.69 20.61
CA ILE A 2 5.32 3.54 19.46
C ILE A 2 4.00 2.99 20.01
N LEU A 3 2.88 3.68 19.72
CA LEU A 3 1.54 3.28 20.12
C LEU A 3 1.25 1.86 19.58
N ARG A 4 0.75 0.96 20.45
CA ARG A 4 0.36 -0.39 20.05
C ARG A 4 -1.14 -0.46 19.86
N VAL A 5 -1.59 -0.56 18.62
CA VAL A 5 -3.03 -0.59 18.28
C VAL A 5 -3.45 -1.96 17.78
N ARG A 6 -4.64 -2.39 18.20
CA ARG A 6 -5.40 -3.45 17.52
C ARG A 6 -6.60 -2.84 16.80
N LEU A 7 -6.74 -3.09 15.51
CA LEU A 7 -7.96 -2.72 14.78
C LEU A 7 -9.07 -3.74 15.02
N ASP A 8 -10.27 -3.22 15.31
CA ASP A 8 -11.46 -4.00 15.63
C ASP A 8 -12.58 -3.80 14.58
N LYS A 9 -12.52 -2.72 13.79
CA LYS A 9 -13.53 -2.45 12.75
C LYS A 9 -12.94 -1.67 11.57
N ILE A 10 -13.41 -2.00 10.37
CA ILE A 10 -13.22 -1.19 9.16
C ILE A 10 -14.58 -0.86 8.57
N GLU A 11 -14.79 0.40 8.22
CA GLU A 11 -15.97 0.85 7.50
C GLU A 11 -15.57 1.47 6.16
N VAL A 12 -16.30 1.12 5.11
CA VAL A 12 -16.05 1.59 3.75
C VAL A 12 -17.34 2.21 3.22
N SER A 13 -17.25 3.44 2.70
CA SER A 13 -18.39 4.14 2.11
C SER A 13 -18.09 4.62 0.70
N ASP A 14 -19.06 4.46 -0.19
CA ASP A 14 -19.05 4.90 -1.59
C ASP A 14 -17.83 4.44 -2.42
N PHE A 15 -17.34 3.22 -2.18
CA PHE A 15 -16.19 2.64 -2.89
C PHE A 15 -16.60 1.54 -3.89
N LYS A 16 -16.30 1.71 -5.17
CA LYS A 16 -16.67 0.81 -6.27
C LYS A 16 -18.17 0.48 -6.24
N ARG A 17 -18.53 -0.78 -5.98
CA ARG A 17 -19.91 -1.26 -5.85
C ARG A 17 -20.41 -1.28 -4.39
N ILE A 18 -19.62 -0.79 -3.45
CA ILE A 18 -19.97 -0.67 -2.03
C ILE A 18 -20.60 0.71 -1.81
N GLN A 19 -21.81 0.74 -1.27
CA GLN A 19 -22.41 1.97 -0.74
C GLN A 19 -21.96 2.18 0.70
N THR A 20 -22.18 1.18 1.54
CA THR A 20 -21.69 1.10 2.92
C THR A 20 -21.33 -0.36 3.19
N LEU A 21 -20.20 -0.58 3.85
CA LEU A 21 -19.77 -1.89 4.32
C LEU A 21 -19.07 -1.71 5.67
N GLU A 22 -19.48 -2.49 6.65
CA GLU A 22 -18.82 -2.58 7.94
C GLU A 22 -18.24 -3.98 8.12
N ILE A 23 -16.99 -4.06 8.56
CA ILE A 23 -16.28 -5.31 8.79
C ILE A 23 -15.77 -5.28 10.21
N GLU A 24 -16.37 -6.11 11.07
CA GLU A 24 -15.79 -6.41 12.38
C GLU A 24 -14.55 -7.28 12.20
N LEU A 25 -13.46 -6.86 12.82
CA LEU A 25 -12.19 -7.57 12.79
C LEU A 25 -12.03 -8.38 14.08
N LYS A 26 -11.61 -9.63 13.88
CA LYS A 26 -11.06 -10.53 14.88
C LYS A 26 -9.62 -10.87 14.48
N PRO A 27 -8.81 -11.51 15.36
CA PRO A 27 -7.44 -11.91 15.02
C PRO A 27 -7.32 -12.68 13.70
N MET A 28 -8.36 -13.44 13.35
CA MET A 28 -8.57 -13.98 12.01
C MET A 28 -9.98 -13.62 11.55
N THR A 29 -10.07 -12.94 10.41
CA THR A 29 -11.34 -12.55 9.78
C THR A 29 -11.34 -13.06 8.33
N ALA A 30 -12.34 -13.87 7.97
CA ALA A 30 -12.45 -14.44 6.63
C ALA A 30 -13.68 -13.87 5.91
N LEU A 31 -13.47 -13.28 4.73
CA LEU A 31 -14.55 -12.83 3.85
C LEU A 31 -14.90 -13.96 2.88
N VAL A 32 -16.12 -14.52 2.99
CA VAL A 32 -16.58 -15.64 2.16
C VAL A 32 -17.75 -15.20 1.26
N GLY A 33 -17.77 -15.69 0.02
CA GLY A 33 -18.84 -15.41 -0.94
C GLY A 33 -18.45 -15.81 -2.36
N GLY A 34 -19.39 -15.75 -3.30
CA GLY A 34 -19.14 -16.06 -4.72
C GLY A 34 -18.20 -15.08 -5.42
N ASN A 35 -17.80 -15.40 -6.66
CA ASN A 35 -17.06 -14.44 -7.48
C ASN A 35 -17.86 -13.14 -7.66
N THR A 36 -17.16 -12.01 -7.74
CA THR A 36 -17.79 -10.69 -7.92
C THR A 36 -18.63 -10.22 -6.71
N SER A 37 -18.58 -10.93 -5.58
CA SER A 37 -19.32 -10.54 -4.36
C SER A 37 -18.75 -9.31 -3.62
N GLY A 38 -17.70 -8.68 -4.15
CA GLY A 38 -17.10 -7.47 -3.55
C GLY A 38 -15.98 -7.70 -2.53
N LYS A 39 -15.60 -8.96 -2.23
CA LYS A 39 -14.50 -9.28 -1.29
C LYS A 39 -13.21 -8.53 -1.60
N SER A 40 -12.75 -8.59 -2.85
CA SER A 40 -11.54 -7.88 -3.27
C SER A 40 -11.71 -6.37 -3.18
N SER A 41 -12.92 -5.84 -3.39
CA SER A 41 -13.17 -4.39 -3.25
C SER A 41 -13.06 -3.95 -1.79
N ALA A 42 -13.54 -4.76 -0.84
CA ALA A 42 -13.41 -4.49 0.58
C ALA A 42 -11.94 -4.44 1.02
N LEU A 43 -11.15 -5.47 0.66
CA LEU A 43 -9.72 -5.52 0.98
C LEU A 43 -8.93 -4.40 0.30
N GLN A 44 -9.27 -4.06 -0.95
CA GLN A 44 -8.64 -2.96 -1.67
C GLN A 44 -8.94 -1.60 -1.04
N ALA A 45 -10.16 -1.36 -0.55
CA ALA A 45 -10.49 -0.12 0.15
C ALA A 45 -9.66 0.03 1.43
N ALA A 46 -9.61 -1.04 2.24
CA ALA A 46 -8.80 -1.07 3.46
C ALA A 46 -7.31 -0.83 3.18
N GLN A 47 -6.71 -1.52 2.20
CA GLN A 47 -5.30 -1.28 1.88
C GLN A 47 -5.07 0.13 1.31
N LEU A 48 -5.97 0.62 0.45
CA LEU A 48 -5.81 1.92 -0.18
C LEU A 48 -5.81 3.05 0.85
N GLY A 49 -6.67 3.00 1.88
CA GLY A 49 -6.68 4.02 2.92
C GLY A 49 -5.34 4.08 3.68
N VAL A 50 -4.76 2.92 4.01
CA VAL A 50 -3.43 2.85 4.64
C VAL A 50 -2.34 3.42 3.71
N SER A 51 -2.32 3.01 2.44
CA SER A 51 -1.32 3.51 1.49
C SER A 51 -1.45 5.01 1.19
N ILE A 52 -2.66 5.57 1.27
CA ILE A 52 -2.86 7.02 1.20
C ILE A 52 -2.28 7.71 2.43
N LEU A 53 -2.48 7.17 3.65
CA LEU A 53 -1.87 7.74 4.86
C LEU A 53 -0.34 7.76 4.78
N GLN A 54 0.25 6.65 4.35
CA GLN A 54 1.70 6.54 4.12
C GLN A 54 2.18 7.63 3.15
N ALA A 55 1.45 7.86 2.05
CA ALA A 55 1.80 8.89 1.06
C ALA A 55 1.62 10.33 1.58
N LEU A 56 0.77 10.55 2.60
CA LEU A 56 0.53 11.86 3.20
C LEU A 56 1.50 12.21 4.32
N PHE A 57 2.04 11.22 5.02
CA PHE A 57 2.89 11.42 6.17
C PHE A 57 4.25 12.00 5.76
N ARG A 58 4.68 13.07 6.44
CA ARG A 58 5.94 13.80 6.19
C ARG A 58 6.92 13.71 7.35
N GLY A 59 6.59 12.91 8.37
CA GLY A 59 7.36 12.80 9.61
C GLY A 59 6.80 13.70 10.71
N TYR A 60 7.69 14.21 11.56
CA TYR A 60 7.33 15.04 12.71
C TYR A 60 7.89 16.45 12.56
N ARG A 61 7.09 17.44 12.96
CA ARG A 61 7.54 18.82 13.09
C ARG A 61 8.51 18.97 14.28
N LYS A 62 9.22 20.11 14.34
CA LYS A 62 10.16 20.44 15.42
C LYS A 62 9.53 20.42 16.83
N ASN A 63 8.22 20.64 16.92
CA ASN A 63 7.45 20.60 18.17
C ASN A 63 6.96 19.17 18.53
N GLY A 64 7.32 18.14 17.76
CA GLY A 64 6.93 16.76 17.99
C GLY A 64 5.53 16.39 17.50
N THR A 65 4.78 17.29 16.86
CA THR A 65 3.47 16.94 16.27
C THR A 65 3.65 16.29 14.90
N PRO A 66 2.86 15.26 14.55
CA PRO A 66 2.97 14.61 13.26
C PRO A 66 2.56 15.56 12.13
N GLU A 67 3.26 15.47 11.01
CA GLU A 67 3.00 16.27 9.83
C GLU A 67 2.41 15.42 8.71
N PHE A 68 1.25 15.85 8.22
CA PHE A 68 0.58 15.22 7.10
C PHE A 68 0.20 16.28 6.07
N SER A 69 0.41 15.95 4.80
CA SER A 69 -0.18 16.71 3.70
C SER A 69 -1.70 16.51 3.66
N THR A 70 -2.43 17.46 3.08
CA THR A 70 -3.87 17.35 2.81
C THR A 70 -4.16 16.94 1.37
N THR A 71 -3.13 16.93 0.51
CA THR A 71 -3.24 16.51 -0.89
C THR A 71 -2.04 15.67 -1.29
N VAL A 72 -2.24 14.74 -2.20
CA VAL A 72 -1.17 13.93 -2.78
C VAL A 72 -1.42 13.71 -4.26
N ALA A 73 -0.33 13.63 -5.03
CA ALA A 73 -0.39 13.21 -6.42
C ALA A 73 -0.65 11.70 -6.48
N ASN A 74 -1.31 11.24 -7.54
CA ASN A 74 -1.75 9.86 -7.65
C ASN A 74 -0.56 8.87 -7.66
N ASP A 75 0.51 9.21 -8.38
CA ASP A 75 1.74 8.41 -8.54
C ASP A 75 2.56 8.22 -7.25
N VAL A 76 2.34 9.06 -6.22
CA VAL A 76 3.00 8.92 -4.91
C VAL A 76 2.32 7.85 -4.04
N VAL A 77 1.08 7.45 -4.35
CA VAL A 77 0.38 6.39 -3.62
C VAL A 77 0.92 5.04 -4.07
N LEU A 78 1.50 4.27 -3.15
CA LEU A 78 2.15 2.99 -3.46
C LEU A 78 1.15 1.95 -3.97
N PHE A 79 0.10 1.68 -3.19
CA PHE A 79 -0.93 0.72 -3.60
C PHE A 79 -2.05 1.43 -4.37
N ARG A 80 -2.21 1.05 -5.65
CA ARG A 80 -3.20 1.64 -6.55
C ARG A 80 -4.01 0.54 -7.24
N PRO A 81 -5.28 0.29 -6.82
CA PRO A 81 -6.15 -0.70 -7.45
C PRO A 81 -6.46 -0.41 -8.93
N THR A 82 -6.18 0.79 -9.38
CA THR A 82 -6.36 1.31 -10.75
C THR A 82 -5.46 2.55 -10.91
N GLU A 83 -5.10 2.89 -12.15
CA GLU A 83 -4.37 4.12 -12.46
C GLU A 83 -5.17 5.40 -12.13
N HIS A 84 -6.49 5.32 -12.02
CA HIS A 84 -7.35 6.46 -11.73
C HIS A 84 -8.07 6.29 -10.38
N LEU A 85 -7.39 6.60 -9.28
CA LEU A 85 -7.94 6.40 -7.93
C LEU A 85 -9.27 7.14 -7.68
N LEU A 86 -9.50 8.27 -8.34
CA LEU A 86 -10.75 9.02 -8.23
C LEU A 86 -11.95 8.25 -8.84
N ASP A 87 -11.71 7.36 -9.80
CA ASP A 87 -12.76 6.54 -10.42
C ASP A 87 -13.21 5.38 -9.53
N LEU A 88 -12.56 5.19 -8.38
CA LEU A 88 -12.96 4.20 -7.38
C LEU A 88 -14.20 4.62 -6.60
N ARG A 89 -14.70 5.85 -6.76
CA ARG A 89 -15.96 6.25 -6.13
C ARG A 89 -17.16 5.53 -6.78
N ARG A 90 -18.13 5.15 -5.95
CA ARG A 90 -19.40 4.58 -6.38
C ARG A 90 -20.21 5.59 -7.21
N GLY A 91 -20.78 5.10 -8.32
CA GLY A 91 -21.71 5.89 -9.14
C GLY A 91 -21.03 6.95 -10.02
N GLY A 92 -19.71 6.93 -10.13
CA GLY A 92 -18.93 7.84 -10.96
C GLY A 92 -17.73 8.40 -10.21
N ALA A 93 -16.83 9.06 -10.95
CA ALA A 93 -15.59 9.61 -10.39
C ALA A 93 -15.84 10.55 -9.20
N ALA A 94 -14.88 10.58 -8.27
CA ALA A 94 -14.84 11.52 -7.17
C ALA A 94 -14.73 12.96 -7.70
N THR A 95 -15.48 13.85 -7.06
CA THR A 95 -15.47 15.29 -7.32
C THR A 95 -14.95 16.02 -6.09
N GLN A 96 -14.94 17.36 -6.12
CA GLN A 96 -14.57 18.15 -4.95
C GLN A 96 -15.58 18.01 -3.80
N ASN A 97 -16.83 17.71 -4.12
CA ASN A 97 -17.93 17.63 -3.14
C ASN A 97 -18.26 16.19 -2.75
N ASN A 98 -18.04 15.24 -3.66
CA ASN A 98 -18.43 13.86 -3.45
C ASN A 98 -17.22 12.93 -3.56
N GLY A 99 -16.95 12.17 -2.51
CA GLY A 99 -15.82 11.26 -2.40
C GLY A 99 -16.22 9.84 -2.05
N PHE A 100 -15.24 9.11 -1.52
CA PHE A 100 -15.42 7.84 -0.83
C PHE A 100 -14.59 7.89 0.46
N SER A 101 -14.91 7.06 1.43
CA SER A 101 -14.20 7.07 2.72
C SER A 101 -13.91 5.67 3.24
N VAL A 102 -12.85 5.60 4.03
CA VAL A 102 -12.49 4.42 4.81
C VAL A 102 -12.25 4.86 6.24
N GLN A 103 -12.90 4.18 7.19
CA GLN A 103 -12.74 4.41 8.61
C GLN A 103 -12.14 3.18 9.28
N TYR A 104 -11.17 3.41 10.13
CA TYR A 104 -10.52 2.41 10.97
C TYR A 104 -10.91 2.69 12.41
N SER A 105 -11.34 1.66 13.12
CA SER A 105 -11.61 1.75 14.56
C SER A 105 -10.91 0.61 15.27
N GLY A 106 -10.41 0.87 16.48
CA GLY A 106 -9.64 -0.07 17.25
C GLY A 106 -9.42 0.41 18.67
N VAL A 107 -8.47 -0.23 19.34
CA VAL A 107 -8.09 0.09 20.72
C VAL A 107 -6.58 0.22 20.86
N ASP A 108 -6.17 1.15 21.71
CA ASP A 108 -4.81 1.17 22.26
C ASP A 108 -4.66 -0.01 23.24
N LEU A 109 -3.68 -0.87 23.00
CA LEU A 109 -3.41 -2.05 23.81
C LEU A 109 -2.79 -1.73 25.18
N ASP A 110 -2.19 -0.55 25.33
CA ASP A 110 -1.57 -0.12 26.58
C ASP A 110 -2.58 0.55 27.52
N THR A 111 -3.49 1.36 26.98
CA THR A 111 -4.47 2.12 27.76
C THR A 111 -5.89 1.58 27.72
N GLY A 112 -6.23 0.75 26.73
CA GLY A 112 -7.59 0.30 26.46
C GLY A 112 -8.50 1.38 25.86
N ALA A 113 -7.97 2.56 25.53
CA ALA A 113 -8.75 3.65 24.94
C ALA A 113 -9.17 3.30 23.50
N GLU A 114 -10.42 3.61 23.17
CA GLU A 114 -10.91 3.51 21.79
C GLU A 114 -10.21 4.54 20.90
N LYS A 115 -9.89 4.11 19.68
CA LYS A 115 -9.20 4.90 18.67
C LYS A 115 -9.95 4.82 17.36
N THR A 116 -10.18 5.96 16.72
CA THR A 116 -10.92 6.04 15.46
C THR A 116 -10.21 6.97 14.49
N LEU A 117 -10.17 6.58 13.22
CA LEU A 117 -9.65 7.42 12.15
C LEU A 117 -10.46 7.21 10.89
N LYS A 118 -11.11 8.26 10.44
CA LYS A 118 -11.80 8.32 9.16
C LYS A 118 -10.97 9.10 8.15
N ILE A 119 -10.83 8.53 6.96
CA ILE A 119 -10.17 9.16 5.82
C ILE A 119 -11.21 9.31 4.73
N GLU A 120 -11.42 10.54 4.27
CA GLU A 120 -12.25 10.84 3.13
C GLU A 120 -11.41 11.28 1.94
N ILE A 121 -11.67 10.66 0.79
CA ILE A 121 -10.91 10.84 -0.44
C ILE A 121 -11.80 11.55 -1.47
N ARG A 122 -11.35 12.71 -1.95
CA ARG A 122 -12.03 13.55 -2.93
C ARG A 122 -11.08 14.02 -4.04
N ARG A 123 -11.64 14.61 -5.08
CA ARG A 123 -10.83 15.29 -6.11
C ARG A 123 -10.35 16.64 -5.59
N GLY A 124 -9.04 16.85 -5.57
CA GLY A 124 -8.39 18.12 -5.30
C GLY A 124 -8.18 18.98 -6.55
N LYS A 125 -7.43 20.07 -6.39
CA LYS A 125 -6.97 20.90 -7.52
C LYS A 125 -6.03 20.09 -8.41
N ASN A 126 -5.99 20.40 -9.71
CA ASN A 126 -5.13 19.73 -10.70
C ASN A 126 -5.28 18.19 -10.76
N ALA A 127 -6.48 17.67 -10.44
CA ALA A 127 -6.74 16.23 -10.35
C ALA A 127 -5.88 15.47 -9.32
N ASN A 128 -5.23 16.18 -8.40
CA ASN A 128 -4.65 15.57 -7.21
C ASN A 128 -5.74 14.98 -6.33
N ILE A 129 -5.33 14.08 -5.45
CA ILE A 129 -6.20 13.48 -4.46
C ILE A 129 -6.22 14.44 -3.26
N ALA A 130 -7.40 14.90 -2.87
CA ALA A 130 -7.61 15.67 -1.66
C ALA A 130 -8.12 14.74 -0.56
N ILE A 131 -7.53 14.87 0.63
CA ILE A 131 -7.82 13.99 1.75
C ILE A 131 -8.21 14.82 2.96
N THR A 132 -9.35 14.46 3.55
CA THR A 132 -9.76 14.92 4.87
C THR A 132 -9.61 13.76 5.85
N ARG A 133 -9.01 14.04 7.01
CA ARG A 133 -8.81 13.06 8.08
C ARG A 133 -9.54 13.56 9.32
N GLU A 134 -10.29 12.69 9.97
CA GLU A 134 -11.04 12.97 11.19
C GLU A 134 -10.76 11.85 12.20
N GLY A 135 -10.50 12.21 13.46
CA GLY A 135 -10.19 11.25 14.53
C GLY A 135 -8.78 11.39 15.10
N ASP A 136 -8.26 10.29 15.61
CA ASP A 136 -7.03 10.18 16.38
C ASP A 136 -5.76 10.30 15.52
N GLU A 137 -4.92 11.31 15.78
CA GLU A 137 -3.66 11.52 15.04
C GLU A 137 -2.61 10.44 15.30
N ASP A 138 -2.56 9.89 16.52
CA ASP A 138 -1.65 8.81 16.88
C ASP A 138 -1.98 7.50 16.15
N LEU A 139 -3.27 7.19 15.96
CA LEU A 139 -3.70 6.11 15.07
C LEU A 139 -3.28 6.37 13.62
N ALA A 140 -3.42 7.61 13.13
CA ALA A 140 -3.00 7.96 11.77
C ALA A 140 -1.50 7.73 11.55
N VAL A 141 -0.67 8.06 12.53
CA VAL A 141 0.78 7.82 12.48
C VAL A 141 1.10 6.34 12.44
N VAL A 142 0.46 5.52 13.28
CA VAL A 142 0.66 4.06 13.29
C VAL A 142 0.32 3.44 11.94
N LEU A 143 -0.82 3.82 11.35
CA LEU A 143 -1.21 3.33 10.03
C LEU A 143 -0.30 3.85 8.92
N ALA A 144 0.27 5.06 9.06
CA ALA A 144 1.12 5.68 8.05
C ALA A 144 2.59 5.22 8.09
N SER A 145 2.99 4.39 9.05
CA SER A 145 4.39 3.97 9.16
C SER A 145 4.82 3.14 7.95
N ASP A 146 5.94 3.53 7.35
CA ASP A 146 6.65 2.82 6.28
C ASP A 146 7.74 1.89 6.84
N GLU A 147 8.41 2.28 7.92
CA GLU A 147 9.39 1.45 8.64
C GLU A 147 8.76 0.24 9.33
N GLN A 148 7.53 0.38 9.84
CA GLN A 148 6.75 -0.70 10.43
C GLN A 148 5.38 -0.77 9.74
N PRO A 149 5.30 -1.37 8.54
CA PRO A 149 4.07 -1.41 7.75
C PRO A 149 2.93 -2.03 8.54
N PHE A 150 1.85 -1.26 8.70
CA PHE A 150 0.68 -1.73 9.43
C PHE A 150 -0.12 -2.79 8.66
N SER A 151 -0.24 -2.63 7.33
CA SER A 151 -0.99 -3.54 6.49
C SER A 151 -0.21 -3.94 5.23
N ILE A 152 -0.40 -5.19 4.85
CA ILE A 152 0.12 -5.75 3.60
C ILE A 152 -1.06 -6.41 2.89
N LEU A 153 -1.27 -6.05 1.62
CA LEU A 153 -2.16 -6.77 0.74
C LEU A 153 -1.34 -7.70 -0.15
N THR A 154 -1.44 -9.00 0.08
CA THR A 154 -0.80 -10.03 -0.73
C THR A 154 -1.76 -10.51 -1.81
N PRO A 155 -1.61 -10.06 -3.08
CA PRO A 155 -2.36 -10.63 -4.19
C PRO A 155 -1.98 -12.09 -4.38
N GLY A 156 -2.92 -12.91 -4.84
CA GLY A 156 -2.61 -14.29 -5.19
C GLY A 156 -1.62 -14.34 -6.36
N LEU A 157 -0.57 -15.15 -6.25
CA LEU A 157 0.33 -15.47 -7.35
C LEU A 157 -0.32 -16.57 -8.20
N SER A 158 -0.91 -16.23 -9.34
CA SER A 158 -1.47 -17.21 -10.27
C SER A 158 -0.61 -17.33 -11.53
N GLY A 159 0.08 -18.47 -11.67
CA GLY A 159 0.89 -18.76 -12.85
C GLY A 159 2.16 -17.92 -12.93
N ILE A 160 3.31 -18.56 -13.18
CA ILE A 160 4.58 -17.85 -13.37
C ILE A 160 4.84 -17.76 -14.89
N SER A 161 5.10 -16.56 -15.39
CA SER A 161 5.38 -16.38 -16.82
C SER A 161 6.59 -17.22 -17.26
N MET A 162 6.46 -17.90 -18.40
CA MET A 162 7.58 -18.65 -19.01
C MET A 162 8.70 -17.73 -19.49
N ARG A 163 8.36 -16.48 -19.82
CA ARG A 163 9.30 -15.43 -20.22
C ARG A 163 8.98 -14.18 -19.41
N GLU A 164 10.01 -13.54 -18.89
CA GLU A 164 9.91 -12.26 -18.17
C GLU A 164 10.75 -11.22 -18.89
N GLU A 165 10.30 -9.97 -18.87
CA GLU A 165 11.09 -8.85 -19.33
C GLU A 165 11.84 -8.24 -18.15
N TRP A 166 13.11 -7.90 -18.34
CA TRP A 166 13.87 -7.21 -17.33
C TRP A 166 13.33 -5.79 -17.15
N ARG A 167 12.88 -5.46 -15.94
CA ARG A 167 12.34 -4.14 -15.59
C ARG A 167 13.27 -3.41 -14.63
N THR A 168 13.28 -2.09 -14.73
CA THR A 168 13.93 -1.25 -13.71
C THR A 168 13.20 -1.42 -12.38
N LYS A 169 13.89 -1.20 -11.27
CA LYS A 169 13.32 -1.37 -9.93
C LYS A 169 12.02 -0.57 -9.73
N ALA A 170 11.97 0.67 -10.21
CA ALA A 170 10.75 1.50 -10.12
C ALA A 170 9.56 0.93 -10.92
N ALA A 171 9.81 0.45 -12.15
CA ALA A 171 8.77 -0.15 -12.98
C ALA A 171 8.29 -1.49 -12.42
N MET A 172 9.21 -2.27 -11.83
CA MET A 172 8.91 -3.52 -11.15
C MET A 172 8.10 -3.29 -9.87
N ASP A 173 8.52 -2.37 -9.00
CA ASP A 173 7.82 -2.02 -7.75
C ASP A 173 6.37 -1.61 -8.06
N ALA A 174 6.16 -0.77 -9.09
CA ALA A 174 4.82 -0.41 -9.53
C ALA A 174 3.99 -1.63 -9.98
N ALA A 175 4.55 -2.50 -10.84
CA ALA A 175 3.86 -3.70 -11.32
C ALA A 175 3.48 -4.66 -10.18
N VAL A 176 4.38 -4.87 -9.23
CA VAL A 176 4.12 -5.69 -8.03
C VAL A 176 2.98 -5.10 -7.21
N MET A 177 2.96 -3.78 -7.00
CA MET A 177 1.89 -3.11 -6.26
C MET A 177 0.52 -3.16 -6.96
N HIS A 178 0.50 -3.30 -8.28
CA HIS A 178 -0.73 -3.53 -9.06
C HIS A 178 -1.20 -5.01 -9.02
N GLY A 179 -0.39 -5.91 -8.47
CA GLY A 179 -0.69 -7.33 -8.38
C GLY A 179 -0.14 -8.19 -9.52
N ASP A 180 0.70 -7.62 -10.37
CA ASP A 180 1.33 -8.30 -11.51
C ASP A 180 2.68 -8.93 -11.16
N ALA A 181 2.92 -9.19 -9.86
CA ALA A 181 4.18 -9.75 -9.37
C ALA A 181 4.53 -11.10 -10.02
N ASN A 182 3.51 -11.87 -10.43
CA ASN A 182 3.66 -13.16 -11.09
C ASN A 182 4.29 -13.05 -12.50
N LEU A 183 4.17 -11.90 -13.17
CA LEU A 183 4.75 -11.64 -14.48
C LEU A 183 6.25 -11.32 -14.43
N TYR A 184 6.77 -10.97 -13.26
CA TYR A 184 8.15 -10.51 -13.06
C TYR A 184 8.84 -11.17 -11.86
N LEU A 185 8.36 -12.35 -11.45
CA LEU A 185 8.77 -13.00 -10.21
C LEU A 185 10.29 -13.18 -10.12
N ARG A 186 10.94 -13.68 -11.18
CA ARG A 186 12.40 -13.90 -11.16
C ARG A 186 13.15 -12.58 -11.06
N THR A 187 12.68 -11.55 -11.77
CA THR A 187 13.25 -10.19 -11.67
C THR A 187 13.12 -9.60 -10.26
N VAL A 188 11.97 -9.81 -9.61
CA VAL A 188 11.73 -9.40 -8.21
C VAL A 188 12.68 -10.10 -7.26
N LEU A 189 12.78 -11.43 -7.34
CA LEU A 189 13.70 -12.21 -6.50
C LEU A 189 15.15 -11.78 -6.72
N ASP A 190 15.55 -11.52 -7.96
CA ASP A 190 16.91 -11.06 -8.28
C ASP A 190 17.22 -9.71 -7.62
N HIS A 191 16.30 -8.74 -7.70
CA HIS A 191 16.46 -7.44 -7.02
C HIS A 191 16.48 -7.55 -5.50
N LEU A 192 15.74 -8.49 -4.91
CA LEU A 192 15.75 -8.73 -3.47
C LEU A 192 17.10 -9.34 -3.04
N PHE A 193 17.53 -10.43 -3.67
CA PHE A 193 18.69 -11.19 -3.22
C PHE A 193 20.04 -10.62 -3.68
N LYS A 194 20.10 -9.87 -4.79
CA LYS A 194 21.35 -9.17 -5.17
C LYS A 194 21.59 -7.91 -4.36
N ARG A 195 20.55 -7.22 -3.89
CA ARG A 195 20.72 -6.07 -2.98
C ARG A 195 21.31 -6.49 -1.64
N ASP A 196 20.91 -7.65 -1.11
CA ASP A 196 21.52 -8.21 0.10
C ASP A 196 23.01 -8.53 -0.08
N LEU A 197 23.45 -8.89 -1.30
CA LEU A 197 24.86 -9.13 -1.60
C LEU A 197 25.69 -7.84 -1.71
N ASP A 198 25.10 -6.74 -2.19
CA ASP A 198 25.79 -5.45 -2.28
C ASP A 198 25.80 -4.68 -0.95
N GLU A 199 24.79 -4.86 -0.08
CA GLU A 199 24.69 -4.19 1.23
C GLU A 199 25.43 -4.96 2.36
N ASN A 200 25.58 -6.30 2.27
CA ASN A 200 26.40 -7.11 3.21
C ASN A 200 27.76 -7.56 2.63
N GLY A 201 28.11 -7.17 1.40
CA GLY A 201 29.30 -7.63 0.66
C GLY A 201 30.59 -6.85 0.88
N GLY A 202 30.74 -6.20 2.04
CA GLY A 202 32.00 -5.59 2.48
C GLY A 202 33.08 -6.62 2.84
N ALA A 203 33.39 -7.56 1.95
CA ALA A 203 34.59 -8.38 2.02
C ALA A 203 35.19 -8.47 0.61
N LYS A 204 36.23 -7.68 0.39
CA LYS A 204 37.11 -7.74 -0.78
C LYS A 204 37.46 -9.20 -1.12
N VAL A 205 37.16 -9.64 -2.33
CA VAL A 205 37.96 -10.67 -3.00
C VAL A 205 38.45 -10.08 -4.31
N GLY A 206 39.78 -10.07 -4.43
CA GLY A 206 40.53 -9.28 -5.39
C GLY A 206 40.25 -9.63 -6.85
N ARG A 207 40.40 -8.60 -7.67
CA ARG A 207 40.64 -8.72 -9.11
C ARG A 207 41.84 -9.64 -9.34
N GLY A 208 41.58 -10.83 -9.86
CA GLY A 208 42.57 -11.70 -10.49
C GLY A 208 42.41 -11.62 -12.00
N SER A 209 43.36 -10.96 -12.66
CA SER A 209 43.55 -10.94 -14.11
C SER A 209 43.77 -12.34 -14.68
N GLY A 210 43.08 -12.69 -15.77
CA GLY A 210 43.38 -13.85 -16.59
C GLY A 210 42.57 -13.79 -17.88
N GLY A 211 43.21 -13.39 -18.97
CA GLY A 211 42.56 -13.15 -20.26
C GLY A 211 42.22 -14.41 -21.05
N MET A 212 41.39 -14.16 -22.08
CA MET A 212 41.40 -14.80 -23.40
C MET A 212 40.98 -16.27 -23.51
N SER A 213 39.83 -16.52 -24.15
CA SER A 213 39.79 -17.08 -25.51
C SER A 213 38.37 -17.46 -25.92
N LEU A 214 38.04 -17.09 -27.16
CA LEU A 214 37.04 -17.71 -28.02
C LEU A 214 37.09 -19.26 -27.93
N LEU A 215 35.94 -19.93 -28.01
CA LEU A 215 35.58 -20.77 -29.15
C LEU A 215 34.16 -21.34 -29.03
N ARG A 216 33.55 -21.49 -30.21
CA ARG A 216 32.31 -22.20 -30.51
C ARG A 216 32.44 -23.72 -30.33
N ALA A 217 31.27 -24.37 -30.37
CA ALA A 217 30.93 -25.76 -30.70
C ALA A 217 30.35 -26.51 -29.48
N ALA A 218 29.19 -27.16 -29.54
CA ALA A 218 28.35 -27.62 -30.67
C ALA A 218 26.86 -27.32 -30.43
#